data_AF-A0A352RSE7-F1
#
_entry.id   AF-A0A352RSE7-F1
#
_cell.length_a   1.000
_cell.length_b   1.000
_cell.length_c   1.000
_cell.angle_alpha   90.00
_cell.angle_beta   90.00
_cell.angle_gamma   90.00
#
_symmetry.space_group_name_H-M   'P 1'
#
loop_
_entity.id
_entity.type
_entity.pdbx_description
1 polymer ?
#
loop_
_entity_poly.entity_id
_entity_poly.type
_entity_poly.pdbx_seq_one_letter_code
_entity_poly.pdbx_strand_id
1 'polypeptide(L)'
;MGRLTTEEQFGDIVVNVSEQGAVTKLRDVARLQMGADNYAMRGLLDGDNAVGLQILTSPGANALDTSDAVRATMERLQADFPQGLEYRIAYDPTVFVRASLKSVTMTLLEATLLVVLVVVLFLQTWRASIVPLVAVPVSIVGTFALMHLFGFSLNTLSLFGLVLSIGIVVDDAIVVVENVERHIRMGKSPRAAAHAAMDEVTSPILATTAVLAAVFIPSVFLSGLQGEFYRQFALTIAISSILSTVNALTLSPALSAVLLKPHDDKTRRDWLTRVIDGMFGWLFRGF
;
A
#
# COMPACT_ATOMS: atom_id res chain seq x y z
N MET A 1 31.59 -47.99 -10.19
CA MET A 1 32.37 -47.11 -11.07
C MET A 1 32.18 -47.56 -12.50
N GLY A 2 31.29 -46.93 -13.27
CA GLY A 2 30.96 -47.42 -14.62
C GLY A 2 30.13 -46.47 -15.48
N ARG A 3 30.06 -45.17 -15.14
CA ARG A 3 29.45 -44.17 -16.00
C ARG A 3 30.56 -43.44 -16.74
N LEU A 4 30.44 -43.37 -18.07
CA LEU A 4 31.32 -42.61 -18.95
C LEU A 4 31.04 -41.11 -18.73
N THR A 5 32.10 -40.29 -18.83
CA THR A 5 32.07 -38.87 -18.43
C THR A 5 32.66 -37.94 -19.49
N THR A 6 33.44 -38.47 -20.43
CA THR A 6 34.08 -37.68 -21.50
C THR A 6 33.68 -38.20 -22.86
N GLU A 7 33.68 -37.32 -23.86
CA GLU A 7 33.39 -37.69 -25.25
C GLU A 7 34.28 -38.84 -25.75
N GLU A 8 35.57 -38.84 -25.37
CA GLU A 8 36.51 -39.92 -25.68
C GLU A 8 36.05 -41.27 -25.11
N GLN A 9 35.60 -41.29 -23.86
CA GLN A 9 35.09 -42.52 -23.23
C GLN A 9 33.84 -43.05 -23.94
N PHE A 10 32.96 -42.16 -24.42
CA PHE A 10 31.83 -42.55 -25.28
C PHE A 10 32.30 -43.06 -26.66
N GLY A 11 33.37 -42.48 -27.20
CA GLY A 11 34.00 -42.91 -28.45
C GLY A 11 34.64 -44.30 -28.40
N ASP A 12 34.93 -44.80 -27.21
CA ASP A 12 35.52 -46.12 -26.97
C ASP A 12 34.49 -47.24 -26.86
N ILE A 13 33.20 -46.92 -26.94
CA ILE A 13 32.13 -47.93 -26.94
C ILE A 13 32.28 -48.82 -28.18
N VAL A 14 32.38 -50.13 -27.95
CA VAL A 14 32.44 -51.13 -29.01
C VAL A 14 31.04 -51.31 -29.61
N VAL A 15 30.91 -51.05 -30.91
CA VAL A 15 29.65 -51.17 -31.66
C VAL A 15 29.54 -52.52 -32.36
N ASN A 16 30.67 -53.05 -32.85
CA ASN A 16 30.71 -54.35 -33.50
C ASN A 16 32.10 -55.00 -33.35
N VAL A 17 32.13 -56.33 -33.36
CA VAL A 17 33.36 -57.13 -33.47
C VAL A 17 33.17 -58.09 -34.64
N SER A 18 33.98 -57.98 -35.68
CA SER A 18 33.87 -58.83 -36.87
C SER A 18 34.28 -60.28 -36.57
N GLU A 19 33.86 -61.22 -37.41
CA GLU A 19 34.26 -62.64 -37.31
C GLU A 19 35.79 -62.84 -37.42
N GLN A 20 36.50 -61.86 -37.99
CA GLN A 20 37.96 -61.82 -38.12
C GLN A 20 38.64 -61.10 -36.94
N GLY A 21 37.89 -60.66 -35.92
CA GLY A 21 38.39 -60.02 -34.71
C GLY A 21 38.62 -58.51 -34.81
N ALA A 22 38.22 -57.85 -35.91
CA ALA A 22 38.32 -56.40 -36.02
C ALA A 22 37.24 -55.74 -35.15
N VAL A 23 37.65 -54.81 -34.29
CA VAL A 23 36.76 -54.08 -33.37
C VAL A 23 36.39 -52.73 -33.99
N THR A 24 35.10 -52.47 -34.16
CA THR A 24 34.56 -51.17 -34.57
C THR A 24 34.05 -50.42 -33.35
N LYS A 25 34.56 -49.22 -33.13
CA LYS A 25 34.17 -48.33 -32.03
C LYS A 25 33.16 -47.28 -32.49
N LEU A 26 32.43 -46.67 -31.55
CA LEU A 26 31.41 -45.66 -31.85
C LEU A 26 31.99 -44.46 -32.60
N ARG A 27 33.21 -44.06 -32.28
CA ARG A 27 33.94 -42.99 -32.99
C ARG A 27 34.19 -43.29 -34.48
N ASP A 28 34.20 -44.56 -34.88
CA ASP A 28 34.48 -44.95 -36.27
C ASP A 28 33.25 -44.76 -37.17
N VAL A 29 32.05 -44.64 -36.57
CA VAL A 29 30.77 -44.62 -37.27
C VAL A 29 29.90 -43.40 -36.94
N ALA A 30 30.26 -42.60 -35.92
CA ALA A 30 29.49 -41.43 -35.49
C ALA A 30 30.40 -40.27 -35.07
N ARG A 31 29.88 -39.04 -35.19
CA ARG A 31 30.51 -37.85 -34.60
C ARG A 31 29.97 -37.65 -33.19
N LEU A 32 30.87 -37.57 -32.23
CA LEU A 32 30.56 -37.32 -30.83
C LEU A 32 30.92 -35.87 -30.51
N GLN A 33 29.99 -35.16 -29.88
CA GLN A 33 30.17 -33.79 -29.45
C GLN A 33 29.20 -33.50 -28.29
N MET A 34 29.64 -32.70 -27.33
CA MET A 34 28.80 -32.09 -26.32
C MET A 34 28.03 -30.94 -26.98
N GLY A 35 26.77 -31.20 -27.30
CA GLY A 35 25.87 -30.24 -27.91
C GLY A 35 24.78 -29.76 -26.95
N ALA A 36 23.96 -28.82 -27.42
CA ALA A 36 22.70 -28.50 -26.77
C ALA A 36 21.71 -29.67 -26.89
N ASP A 37 20.85 -29.81 -25.88
CA ASP A 37 19.78 -30.81 -25.86
C ASP A 37 18.69 -30.51 -26.91
N ASN A 38 18.45 -29.23 -27.22
CA ASN A 38 17.44 -28.80 -28.18
C ASN A 38 17.88 -27.54 -28.95
N TYR A 39 17.74 -27.58 -30.28
CA TYR A 39 18.01 -26.45 -31.20
C TYR A 39 16.75 -25.82 -31.80
N ALA A 40 15.55 -26.32 -31.45
CA ALA A 40 14.29 -25.83 -32.00
C ALA A 40 13.87 -24.46 -31.44
N MET A 41 14.38 -24.08 -30.26
CA MET A 41 14.05 -22.82 -29.61
C MET A 41 15.13 -21.78 -29.92
N ARG A 42 14.74 -20.74 -30.66
CA ARG A 42 15.57 -19.56 -30.90
C ARG A 42 15.04 -18.42 -30.03
N GLY A 43 15.82 -17.96 -29.07
CA GLY A 43 15.52 -16.76 -28.29
C GLY A 43 16.13 -15.53 -28.95
N LEU A 44 15.33 -14.47 -29.08
CA LEU A 44 15.76 -13.16 -29.56
C LEU A 44 15.34 -12.11 -28.54
N LEU A 45 16.18 -11.11 -28.32
CA LEU A 45 15.87 -9.90 -27.57
C LEU A 45 16.28 -8.71 -28.42
N ASP A 46 15.32 -7.85 -28.79
CA ASP A 46 15.53 -6.69 -29.67
C ASP A 46 16.22 -7.00 -31.01
N GLY A 47 16.10 -8.24 -31.50
CA GLY A 47 16.72 -8.72 -32.74
C GLY A 47 18.06 -9.44 -32.57
N ASP A 48 18.66 -9.38 -31.38
CA ASP A 48 19.90 -10.08 -31.05
C ASP A 48 19.61 -11.47 -30.44
N ASN A 49 20.53 -12.43 -30.64
CA ASN A 49 20.39 -13.77 -30.05
C ASN A 49 20.48 -13.69 -28.52
N ALA A 50 19.47 -14.21 -27.84
CA ALA A 50 19.37 -14.17 -26.38
C ALA A 50 18.83 -15.50 -25.83
N VAL A 51 19.21 -15.82 -24.60
CA VAL A 51 18.64 -16.96 -23.87
C VAL A 51 17.62 -16.42 -22.86
N GLY A 52 16.38 -16.90 -22.97
CA GLY A 52 15.32 -16.53 -22.03
C GLY A 52 15.39 -17.38 -20.77
N LEU A 53 15.43 -16.72 -19.61
CA LEU A 53 15.28 -17.36 -18.30
C LEU A 53 13.99 -16.86 -17.66
N GLN A 54 13.03 -17.76 -17.43
CA GLN A 54 11.80 -17.43 -16.71
C GLN A 54 11.98 -17.70 -15.22
N ILE A 55 11.75 -16.68 -14.39
CA ILE A 55 11.71 -16.82 -12.94
C ILE A 55 10.24 -16.80 -12.50
N LEU A 56 9.82 -17.86 -11.83
CA LEU A 56 8.47 -17.99 -11.27
C LEU A 56 8.57 -17.86 -9.75
N THR A 57 7.70 -17.03 -9.18
CA THR A 57 7.61 -16.86 -7.72
C THR A 57 6.89 -18.05 -7.10
N SER A 58 7.38 -18.55 -5.97
CA SER A 58 6.71 -19.61 -5.22
C SER A 58 5.39 -19.13 -4.63
N PRO A 59 4.37 -20.02 -4.47
CA PRO A 59 3.11 -19.65 -3.84
C PRO A 59 3.32 -19.05 -2.44
N GLY A 60 2.70 -17.90 -2.18
CA GLY A 60 2.78 -17.21 -0.88
C GLY A 60 4.06 -16.39 -0.67
N ALA A 61 5.04 -16.45 -1.56
CA ALA A 61 6.21 -15.58 -1.49
C ALA A 61 5.87 -14.15 -1.96
N ASN A 62 6.57 -13.16 -1.40
CA ASN A 62 6.43 -11.77 -1.82
C ASN A 62 7.15 -11.55 -3.15
N ALA A 63 6.39 -11.12 -4.17
CA ALA A 63 6.93 -10.88 -5.51
C ALA A 63 7.97 -9.75 -5.54
N LEU A 64 7.79 -8.68 -4.75
CA LEU A 64 8.74 -7.56 -4.68
C LEU A 64 10.08 -8.01 -4.07
N ASP A 65 10.02 -8.70 -2.93
CA ASP A 65 11.23 -9.21 -2.26
C ASP A 65 11.95 -10.24 -3.14
N THR A 66 11.19 -11.08 -3.86
CA THR A 66 11.74 -12.05 -4.82
C THR A 66 12.42 -11.33 -5.99
N SER A 67 11.80 -10.30 -6.56
CA SER A 67 12.39 -9.49 -7.64
C SER A 67 13.69 -8.81 -7.19
N ASP A 68 13.71 -8.26 -5.97
CA ASP A 68 14.89 -7.61 -5.40
C ASP A 68 16.02 -8.62 -5.17
N ALA A 69 15.70 -9.82 -4.66
CA ALA A 69 16.67 -10.90 -4.48
C ALA A 69 17.24 -11.43 -5.81
N VAL A 70 16.40 -11.55 -6.85
CA VAL A 70 16.82 -11.95 -8.20
C VAL A 70 17.76 -10.91 -8.79
N ARG A 71 17.41 -9.61 -8.69
CA ARG A 71 18.25 -8.51 -9.18
C ARG A 71 19.61 -8.51 -8.48
N ALA A 72 19.62 -8.57 -7.16
CA ALA A 72 20.87 -8.64 -6.38
C ALA A 72 21.72 -9.87 -6.74
N THR A 73 21.08 -11.00 -7.01
CA THR A 73 21.78 -12.23 -7.44
C THR A 73 22.38 -12.08 -8.83
N MET A 74 21.64 -11.50 -9.78
CA MET A 74 22.14 -11.28 -11.14
C MET A 74 23.27 -10.25 -11.18
N GLU A 75 23.19 -9.18 -10.39
CA GLU A 75 24.27 -8.21 -10.23
C GLU A 75 25.53 -8.86 -9.67
N ARG A 76 25.40 -9.73 -8.66
CA ARG A 76 26.52 -10.49 -8.11
C ARG A 76 27.15 -11.43 -9.15
N LEU A 77 26.33 -12.15 -9.91
CA LEU A 77 26.81 -13.10 -10.92
C LEU A 77 27.44 -12.41 -12.13
N GLN A 78 27.00 -11.19 -12.46
CA GLN A 78 27.53 -10.41 -13.57
C GLN A 78 29.05 -10.16 -13.45
N ALA A 79 29.58 -10.11 -12.22
CA ALA A 79 31.02 -9.94 -11.99
C ALA A 79 31.87 -11.10 -12.55
N ASP A 80 31.28 -12.30 -12.65
CA ASP A 80 31.96 -13.52 -13.12
C ASP A 80 31.63 -13.83 -14.59
N PHE A 81 30.91 -12.94 -15.29
CA PHE A 81 30.50 -13.19 -16.66
C PHE A 81 31.68 -13.14 -17.64
N PRO A 82 31.75 -14.05 -18.62
CA PRO A 82 32.73 -13.97 -19.69
C PRO A 82 32.51 -12.70 -20.53
N GLN A 83 33.59 -12.23 -21.16
CA GLN A 83 33.55 -11.01 -21.96
C GLN A 83 32.49 -11.10 -23.07
N GLY A 84 31.64 -10.07 -23.17
CA GLY A 84 30.55 -10.02 -24.15
C GLY A 84 29.24 -10.69 -23.72
N LEU A 85 29.18 -11.29 -22.53
CA LEU A 85 27.92 -11.74 -21.93
C LEU A 85 27.29 -10.62 -21.09
N GLU A 86 26.10 -10.19 -21.48
CA GLU A 86 25.26 -9.27 -20.72
C GLU A 86 23.93 -9.91 -20.38
N TYR A 87 23.31 -9.49 -19.27
CA TYR A 87 21.92 -9.86 -18.97
C TYR A 87 21.03 -8.63 -19.03
N ARG A 88 19.77 -8.84 -19.39
CA ARG A 88 18.71 -7.82 -19.34
C ARG A 88 17.45 -8.44 -18.78
N ILE A 89 16.75 -7.69 -17.93
CA ILE A 89 15.42 -8.07 -17.44
C ILE A 89 14.40 -7.48 -18.42
N ALA A 90 13.99 -8.29 -19.40
CA ALA A 90 13.10 -7.85 -20.48
C ALA A 90 11.65 -7.65 -20.02
N TYR A 91 11.19 -8.44 -19.04
CA TYR A 91 9.84 -8.38 -18.51
C TYR A 91 9.86 -8.54 -16.99
N ASP A 92 9.32 -7.55 -16.27
CA ASP A 92 9.18 -7.59 -14.83
C ASP A 92 7.85 -6.93 -14.41
N PRO A 93 6.84 -7.72 -14.00
CA PRO A 93 5.56 -7.17 -13.56
C PRO A 93 5.68 -6.40 -12.24
N THR A 94 6.73 -6.62 -11.44
CA THR A 94 6.92 -5.95 -10.15
C THR A 94 7.25 -4.47 -10.29
N VAL A 95 7.77 -4.04 -11.46
CA VAL A 95 7.96 -2.62 -11.79
C VAL A 95 6.62 -1.88 -11.76
N PHE A 96 5.57 -2.47 -12.32
CA PHE A 96 4.22 -1.91 -12.31
C PHE A 96 3.64 -1.86 -10.90
N VAL A 97 3.84 -2.91 -10.10
CA VAL A 97 3.38 -2.97 -8.70
C VAL A 97 4.07 -1.89 -7.87
N ARG A 98 5.39 -1.73 -8.00
CA ARG A 98 6.18 -0.72 -7.27
C ARG A 98 5.76 0.70 -7.69
N ALA A 99 5.55 0.94 -8.98
CA ALA A 99 5.03 2.21 -9.47
C ALA A 99 3.64 2.51 -8.93
N SER A 100 2.75 1.51 -8.91
CA SER A 100 1.40 1.63 -8.35
C SER A 100 1.41 1.96 -6.86
N LEU A 101 2.23 1.27 -6.05
CA LEU A 101 2.39 1.58 -4.63
C LEU A 101 2.91 3.01 -4.40
N LYS A 102 3.88 3.45 -5.20
CA LYS A 102 4.40 4.82 -5.15
C LYS A 102 3.31 5.84 -5.48
N SER A 103 2.54 5.60 -6.55
CA SER A 103 1.43 6.48 -6.94
C SER A 103 0.38 6.57 -5.85
N VAL A 104 -0.06 5.45 -5.27
CA VAL A 104 -1.05 5.48 -4.19
C VAL A 104 -0.51 6.17 -2.94
N THR A 105 0.78 6.01 -2.62
CA THR A 105 1.41 6.73 -1.50
C THR A 105 1.40 8.24 -1.74
N MET A 106 1.71 8.69 -2.97
CA MET A 106 1.60 10.10 -3.34
C MET A 106 0.16 10.60 -3.27
N THR A 107 -0.80 9.84 -3.79
CA THR A 107 -2.23 10.16 -3.69
C THR A 107 -2.69 10.25 -2.24
N LEU A 108 -2.18 9.40 -1.34
CA LEU A 108 -2.50 9.46 0.09
C LEU A 108 -1.98 10.75 0.73
N LEU A 109 -0.77 11.18 0.38
CA LEU A 109 -0.20 12.46 0.83
C LEU A 109 -0.99 13.66 0.27
N GLU A 110 -1.32 13.63 -1.02
CA GLU A 110 -2.14 14.67 -1.67
C GLU A 110 -3.54 14.76 -1.05
N ALA A 111 -4.21 13.62 -0.85
CA ALA A 111 -5.52 13.55 -0.20
C ALA A 111 -5.46 14.08 1.24
N THR A 112 -4.44 13.69 2.00
CA THR A 112 -4.23 14.21 3.36
C THR A 112 -4.04 15.72 3.33
N LEU A 113 -3.18 16.25 2.46
CA LEU A 113 -2.95 17.69 2.33
C LEU A 113 -4.22 18.46 1.96
N LEU A 114 -5.01 17.94 1.01
CA LEU A 114 -6.29 18.55 0.61
C LEU A 114 -7.27 18.57 1.77
N VAL A 115 -7.37 17.48 2.54
CA VAL A 115 -8.22 17.41 3.72
C VAL A 115 -7.77 18.42 4.77
N VAL A 116 -6.47 18.57 5.02
CA VAL A 116 -5.95 19.59 5.93
C VAL A 116 -6.34 20.99 5.47
N LEU A 117 -6.21 21.28 4.17
CA LEU A 117 -6.58 22.57 3.62
C LEU A 117 -8.07 22.87 3.82
N VAL A 118 -8.94 21.90 3.56
CA VAL A 118 -10.39 22.02 3.76
C VAL A 118 -10.72 22.20 5.25
N VAL A 119 -10.13 21.41 6.14
CA VAL A 119 -10.32 21.54 7.60
C VAL A 119 -9.91 22.92 8.11
N VAL A 120 -8.78 23.44 7.64
CA VAL A 120 -8.31 24.79 8.00
C VAL A 120 -9.24 25.87 7.47
N LEU A 121 -9.79 25.68 6.27
CA LEU A 121 -10.75 26.60 5.66
C LEU A 121 -12.07 26.66 6.44
N PHE A 122 -12.62 25.52 6.85
CA PHE A 122 -13.91 25.43 7.56
C PHE A 122 -13.81 25.85 9.03
N LEU A 123 -12.76 25.43 9.74
CA LEU A 123 -12.64 25.72 11.17
C LEU A 123 -12.06 27.10 11.47
N GLN A 124 -11.43 27.76 10.48
CA GLN A 124 -10.90 29.14 10.51
C GLN A 124 -9.90 29.47 11.65
N THR A 125 -9.65 28.54 12.57
CA THR A 125 -8.76 28.68 13.72
C THR A 125 -7.77 27.52 13.75
N TRP A 126 -6.48 27.84 13.83
CA TRP A 126 -5.40 26.84 13.84
C TRP A 126 -5.56 25.81 14.97
N ARG A 127 -6.05 26.23 16.14
CA ARG A 127 -6.23 25.35 17.29
C ARG A 127 -7.33 24.31 17.08
N ALA A 128 -8.44 24.69 16.46
CA ALA A 128 -9.50 23.75 16.11
C ALA A 128 -9.02 22.79 15.02
N SER A 129 -8.29 23.29 14.01
CA SER A 129 -7.77 22.47 12.91
C SER A 129 -6.72 21.42 13.34
N ILE A 130 -6.00 21.63 14.45
CA ILE A 130 -5.06 20.61 14.97
C ILE A 130 -5.78 19.33 15.38
N VAL A 131 -7.02 19.41 15.89
CA VAL A 131 -7.71 18.24 16.46
C VAL A 131 -7.97 17.18 15.37
N PRO A 132 -8.60 17.48 14.23
CA PRO A 132 -8.73 16.51 13.14
C PRO A 132 -7.38 16.12 12.51
N LEU A 133 -6.42 17.05 12.47
CA LEU A 133 -5.08 16.81 11.91
C LEU A 133 -4.30 15.73 12.67
N VAL A 134 -4.47 15.66 14.00
CA VAL A 134 -3.89 14.60 14.83
C VAL A 134 -4.74 13.33 14.76
N ALA A 135 -6.06 13.45 14.61
CA ALA A 135 -6.95 12.31 14.55
C ALA A 135 -6.66 11.37 13.36
N VAL A 136 -6.36 11.94 12.19
CA VAL A 136 -6.10 11.17 10.96
C VAL A 136 -4.92 10.21 11.08
N PRO A 137 -3.69 10.65 11.42
CA PRO A 137 -2.56 9.74 11.56
C PRO A 137 -2.80 8.65 12.59
N VAL A 138 -3.45 8.98 13.72
CA VAL A 138 -3.74 8.01 14.78
C VAL A 138 -4.67 6.91 14.26
N SER A 139 -5.75 7.27 13.55
CA SER A 139 -6.67 6.29 12.97
C SER A 139 -6.03 5.46 11.87
N ILE A 140 -5.20 6.03 11.00
CA ILE A 140 -4.48 5.30 9.94
C ILE A 140 -3.50 4.29 10.54
N VAL A 141 -2.66 4.73 11.50
CA VAL A 141 -1.69 3.85 12.17
C VAL A 141 -2.40 2.75 12.94
N GLY A 142 -3.50 3.07 13.64
CA GLY A 142 -4.34 2.08 14.30
C GLY A 142 -4.93 1.08 13.31
N THR A 143 -5.35 1.54 12.12
CA THR A 143 -5.88 0.66 11.07
C THR A 143 -4.82 -0.31 10.60
N PHE A 144 -3.59 0.15 10.38
CA PHE A 144 -2.47 -0.74 10.05
C PHE A 144 -2.20 -1.77 11.13
N ALA A 145 -2.23 -1.37 12.41
CA ALA A 145 -2.02 -2.28 13.52
C ALA A 145 -3.10 -3.37 13.59
N LEU A 146 -4.37 -3.00 13.43
CA LEU A 146 -5.47 -3.97 13.44
C LEU A 146 -5.46 -4.86 12.20
N MET A 147 -5.20 -4.31 11.01
CA MET A 147 -5.04 -5.11 9.79
C MET A 147 -3.94 -6.15 9.94
N HIS A 148 -2.80 -5.76 10.52
CA HIS A 148 -1.70 -6.67 10.80
C HIS A 148 -2.11 -7.77 11.80
N LEU A 149 -2.82 -7.40 12.87
CA LEU A 149 -3.32 -8.36 13.87
C LEU A 149 -4.27 -9.40 13.26
N PHE A 150 -5.12 -8.97 12.32
CA PHE A 150 -6.03 -9.87 11.60
C PHE A 150 -5.38 -10.60 10.40
N GLY A 151 -4.07 -10.43 10.19
CA GLY A 151 -3.32 -11.14 9.15
C GLY A 151 -3.55 -10.62 7.73
N PHE A 152 -4.05 -9.40 7.56
CA PHE A 152 -4.24 -8.78 6.25
C PHE A 152 -2.94 -8.11 5.77
N SER A 153 -2.65 -8.27 4.48
CA SER A 153 -1.52 -7.60 3.84
C SER A 153 -1.92 -6.24 3.29
N LEU A 154 -0.93 -5.34 3.20
CA LEU A 154 -1.08 -4.09 2.46
C LEU A 154 -0.88 -4.34 0.97
N ASN A 155 -1.84 -3.84 0.21
CA ASN A 155 -1.85 -3.88 -1.25
C ASN A 155 -2.64 -2.68 -1.79
N THR A 156 -2.67 -2.52 -3.11
CA THR A 156 -3.33 -1.41 -3.79
C THR A 156 -4.79 -1.20 -3.38
N LEU A 157 -5.59 -2.26 -3.17
CA LEU A 157 -7.00 -2.15 -2.79
C LEU A 157 -7.17 -1.67 -1.37
N SER A 158 -6.39 -2.22 -0.43
CA SER A 158 -6.40 -1.73 0.95
C SER A 158 -5.95 -0.27 1.04
N LEU A 159 -4.96 0.14 0.23
CA LEU A 159 -4.50 1.53 0.20
C LEU A 159 -5.56 2.47 -0.39
N PHE A 160 -6.32 2.05 -1.41
CA PHE A 160 -7.49 2.81 -1.87
C PHE A 160 -8.57 2.91 -0.79
N GLY A 161 -8.83 1.83 -0.05
CA GLY A 161 -9.72 1.86 1.10
C GLY A 161 -9.27 2.88 2.15
N LEU A 162 -7.97 2.99 2.42
CA LEU A 162 -7.40 3.99 3.31
C LEU A 162 -7.56 5.42 2.78
N VAL A 163 -7.31 5.65 1.50
CA VAL A 163 -7.50 6.98 0.88
C VAL A 163 -8.95 7.45 1.06
N LEU A 164 -9.93 6.58 0.80
CA LEU A 164 -11.34 6.89 1.05
C LEU A 164 -11.63 7.11 2.53
N SER A 165 -11.00 6.31 3.40
CA SER A 165 -11.17 6.40 4.85
C SER A 165 -10.70 7.71 5.44
N ILE A 166 -9.76 8.43 4.81
CA ILE A 166 -9.30 9.73 5.33
C ILE A 166 -10.47 10.70 5.47
N GLY A 167 -11.35 10.79 4.47
CA GLY A 167 -12.54 11.65 4.54
C GLY A 167 -13.45 11.24 5.70
N ILE A 168 -13.78 9.94 5.76
CA ILE A 168 -14.64 9.37 6.80
C ILE A 168 -14.09 9.64 8.20
N VAL A 169 -12.78 9.46 8.39
CA VAL A 169 -12.11 9.65 9.68
C VAL A 169 -12.16 11.11 10.14
N VAL A 170 -12.09 12.04 9.20
CA VAL A 170 -12.03 13.46 9.49
C VAL A 170 -13.41 14.00 9.81
N ASP A 171 -14.45 13.50 9.14
CA ASP A 171 -15.83 13.92 9.35
C ASP A 171 -16.24 13.81 10.84
N ASP A 172 -15.98 12.66 11.48
CA ASP A 172 -16.30 12.48 12.91
C ASP A 172 -15.59 13.51 13.80
N ALA A 173 -14.30 13.77 13.53
CA ALA A 173 -13.51 14.73 14.30
C ALA A 173 -13.95 16.17 14.07
N ILE A 174 -14.30 16.54 12.82
CA ILE A 174 -14.84 17.86 12.49
C ILE A 174 -16.15 18.10 13.24
N VAL A 175 -17.10 17.15 13.17
CA VAL A 175 -18.42 17.29 13.80
C VAL A 175 -18.30 17.54 15.31
N VAL A 176 -17.39 16.82 15.98
CA VAL A 176 -17.12 17.03 17.41
C VAL A 176 -16.56 18.44 17.64
N VAL A 177 -15.49 18.82 16.94
CA VAL A 177 -14.80 20.10 17.14
C VAL A 177 -15.73 21.29 16.84
N GLU A 178 -16.52 21.19 15.77
CA GLU A 178 -17.50 22.21 15.39
C GLU A 178 -18.57 22.39 16.47
N ASN A 179 -19.10 21.30 17.02
CA ASN A 179 -20.12 21.41 18.08
C ASN A 179 -19.52 21.92 19.40
N VAL A 180 -18.27 21.56 19.73
CA VAL A 180 -17.55 22.18 20.87
C VAL A 180 -17.41 23.67 20.65
N GLU A 181 -16.97 24.10 19.47
CA GLU A 181 -16.80 25.51 19.14
C GLU A 181 -18.13 26.29 19.20
N ARG A 182 -19.23 25.67 18.74
CA ARG A 182 -20.58 26.22 18.88
C ARG A 182 -20.94 26.45 20.35
N HIS A 183 -20.67 25.50 21.25
CA HIS A 183 -20.92 25.68 22.69
C HIS A 183 -20.00 26.71 23.36
N ILE A 184 -18.75 26.84 22.92
CA ILE A 184 -17.84 27.89 23.39
C ILE A 184 -18.36 29.27 22.96
N ARG A 185 -18.84 29.41 21.72
CA ARG A 185 -19.48 30.63 21.23
C ARG A 185 -20.76 30.99 22.00
N MET A 186 -21.46 30.01 22.56
CA MET A 186 -22.59 30.22 23.47
C MET A 186 -22.17 30.55 24.92
N GLY A 187 -20.87 30.76 25.18
CA GLY A 187 -20.34 31.22 26.47
C GLY A 187 -19.98 30.11 27.46
N LYS A 188 -20.01 28.83 27.07
CA LYS A 188 -19.54 27.73 27.93
C LYS A 188 -18.00 27.72 27.99
N SER A 189 -17.45 27.31 29.14
CA SER A 189 -16.00 27.03 29.24
C SER A 189 -15.63 25.83 28.34
N PRO A 190 -14.39 25.73 27.82
CA PRO A 190 -14.02 24.67 26.86
C PRO A 190 -14.31 23.25 27.36
N ARG A 191 -14.12 22.99 28.66
CA ARG A 191 -14.45 21.70 29.26
C ARG A 191 -15.95 21.44 29.34
N ALA A 192 -16.74 22.43 29.74
CA ALA A 192 -18.20 22.30 29.78
C ALA A 192 -18.81 22.22 28.37
N ALA A 193 -18.21 22.92 27.41
CA ALA A 193 -18.56 22.86 26.00
C ALA A 193 -18.28 21.47 25.42
N ALA A 194 -17.13 20.87 25.73
CA ALA A 194 -16.81 19.50 25.31
C ALA A 194 -17.83 18.48 25.83
N HIS A 195 -18.18 18.54 27.12
CA HIS A 195 -19.21 17.64 27.66
C HIS A 195 -20.57 17.81 26.98
N ALA A 196 -21.04 19.06 26.86
CA ALA A 196 -22.33 19.34 26.21
C ALA A 196 -22.34 18.94 24.74
N ALA A 197 -21.23 19.14 24.02
CA ALA A 197 -21.10 18.73 22.63
C ALA A 197 -21.25 17.21 22.50
N MET A 198 -20.60 16.45 23.39
CA MET A 198 -20.68 14.99 23.39
C MET A 198 -22.08 14.47 23.68
N ASP A 199 -22.86 15.13 24.53
CA ASP A 199 -24.26 14.77 24.78
C ASP A 199 -25.12 14.87 23.50
N GLU A 200 -24.77 15.76 22.57
CA GLU A 200 -25.49 15.97 21.31
C GLU A 200 -24.97 15.08 20.17
N VAL A 201 -23.65 14.92 20.02
CA VAL A 201 -23.04 14.30 18.82
C VAL A 201 -22.72 12.81 18.95
N THR A 202 -22.70 12.25 20.17
CA THR A 202 -22.35 10.84 20.37
C THR A 202 -23.28 9.89 19.61
N SER A 203 -24.60 10.11 19.71
CA SER A 203 -25.59 9.24 19.05
C SER A 203 -25.51 9.29 17.53
N PRO A 204 -25.41 10.47 16.87
CA PRO A 204 -25.15 10.56 15.44
C PRO A 204 -23.88 9.83 14.98
N ILE A 205 -22.74 10.02 15.67
CA ILE A 205 -21.46 9.40 15.29
C ILE A 205 -21.53 7.87 15.41
N LEU A 206 -22.13 7.36 16.49
CA LEU A 206 -22.33 5.91 16.63
C LEU A 206 -23.25 5.35 15.54
N ALA A 207 -24.27 6.10 15.13
CA ALA A 207 -25.20 5.69 14.08
C ALA A 207 -24.52 5.63 12.70
N THR A 208 -23.74 6.65 12.32
CA THR A 208 -23.02 6.67 11.03
C THR A 208 -22.04 5.52 10.92
N THR A 209 -21.31 5.24 12.00
CA THR A 209 -20.36 4.12 12.05
C THR A 209 -21.05 2.78 12.03
N ALA A 210 -22.18 2.63 12.72
CA ALA A 210 -22.98 1.42 12.65
C ALA A 210 -23.51 1.17 11.22
N VAL A 211 -23.90 2.22 10.49
CA VAL A 211 -24.32 2.12 9.08
C VAL A 211 -23.15 1.68 8.19
N LEU A 212 -21.98 2.29 8.32
CA LEU A 212 -20.78 1.89 7.56
C LEU A 212 -20.39 0.44 7.87
N ALA A 213 -20.38 0.07 9.15
CA ALA A 213 -20.11 -1.30 9.58
C ALA A 213 -21.15 -2.28 9.00
N ALA A 214 -22.44 -1.92 9.01
CA ALA A 214 -23.51 -2.77 8.46
C ALA A 214 -23.42 -2.97 6.94
N VAL A 215 -22.82 -2.03 6.20
CA VAL A 215 -22.59 -2.18 4.75
C VAL A 215 -21.34 -3.01 4.48
N PHE A 216 -20.23 -2.74 5.19
CA PHE A 216 -18.93 -3.31 4.85
C PHE A 216 -18.63 -4.64 5.54
N ILE A 217 -19.06 -4.86 6.79
CA ILE A 217 -18.80 -6.11 7.51
C ILE A 217 -19.43 -7.32 6.80
N PRO A 218 -20.70 -7.28 6.35
CA PRO A 218 -21.28 -8.42 5.61
C PRO A 218 -20.55 -8.72 4.31
N SER A 219 -19.98 -7.69 3.66
CA SER A 219 -19.25 -7.83 2.40
C SER A 219 -17.97 -8.67 2.53
N VAL A 220 -17.42 -8.83 3.75
CA VAL A 220 -16.27 -9.69 4.05
C VAL A 220 -16.58 -11.17 3.82
N PHE A 221 -17.85 -11.57 3.91
CA PHE A 221 -18.29 -12.97 3.75
C PHE A 221 -18.59 -13.36 2.30
N LEU A 222 -18.41 -12.43 1.35
CA LEU A 222 -18.53 -12.74 -0.07
C LEU A 222 -17.40 -13.69 -0.49
N SER A 223 -17.75 -14.79 -1.13
CA SER A 223 -16.82 -15.79 -1.63
C SER A 223 -16.43 -15.54 -3.09
N GLY A 224 -15.38 -16.23 -3.55
CA GLY A 224 -14.88 -16.11 -4.92
C GLY A 224 -13.90 -14.94 -5.11
N LEU A 225 -13.44 -14.78 -6.35
CA LEU A 225 -12.42 -13.78 -6.69
C LEU A 225 -12.88 -12.35 -6.43
N GLN A 226 -14.15 -12.04 -6.74
CA GLN A 226 -14.74 -10.74 -6.45
C GLN A 226 -14.80 -10.49 -4.94
N GLY A 227 -15.18 -11.51 -4.16
CA GLY A 227 -15.23 -11.45 -2.69
C GLY A 227 -13.88 -11.11 -2.06
N GLU A 228 -12.79 -11.69 -2.57
CA GLU A 228 -11.43 -11.37 -2.11
C GLU A 228 -11.06 -9.89 -2.29
N PHE A 229 -11.43 -9.29 -3.43
CA PHE A 229 -11.21 -7.86 -3.68
C PHE A 229 -12.05 -6.97 -2.76
N TYR A 230 -13.33 -7.31 -2.58
CA TYR A 230 -14.22 -6.57 -1.67
C TYR A 230 -13.78 -6.70 -0.22
N ARG A 231 -13.28 -7.86 0.20
CA ARG A 231 -12.89 -8.13 1.59
C ARG A 231 -11.81 -7.15 2.07
N GLN A 232 -10.76 -6.96 1.28
CA GLN A 232 -9.65 -6.08 1.65
C GLN A 232 -10.08 -4.61 1.73
N PHE A 233 -10.90 -4.17 0.77
CA PHE A 233 -11.44 -2.82 0.74
C PHE A 233 -12.41 -2.55 1.89
N ALA A 234 -13.39 -3.43 2.08
CA ALA A 234 -14.44 -3.33 3.09
C ALA A 234 -13.87 -3.37 4.51
N LEU A 235 -12.95 -4.29 4.79
CA LEU A 235 -12.34 -4.42 6.10
C LEU A 235 -11.49 -3.22 6.47
N THR A 236 -10.77 -2.65 5.50
CA THR A 236 -10.01 -1.41 5.71
C THR A 236 -10.93 -0.27 6.15
N ILE A 237 -12.05 -0.06 5.47
CA ILE A 237 -13.01 1.01 5.78
C ILE A 237 -13.73 0.74 7.10
N ALA A 238 -14.14 -0.50 7.37
CA ALA A 238 -14.83 -0.85 8.60
C ALA A 238 -13.92 -0.62 9.81
N ILE A 239 -12.67 -1.09 9.75
CA ILE A 239 -11.69 -0.90 10.83
C ILE A 239 -11.36 0.58 11.02
N SER A 240 -11.09 1.31 9.94
CA SER A 240 -10.73 2.73 10.02
C SER A 240 -11.88 3.57 10.57
N SER A 241 -13.12 3.28 10.18
CA SER A 241 -14.32 3.97 10.68
C SER A 241 -14.57 3.68 12.16
N ILE A 242 -14.43 2.43 12.60
CA ILE A 242 -14.56 2.07 14.03
C ILE A 242 -13.49 2.78 14.86
N LEU A 243 -12.24 2.77 14.39
CA LEU A 243 -11.15 3.49 15.07
C LEU A 243 -11.37 5.00 15.07
N SER A 244 -11.85 5.57 13.97
CA SER A 244 -12.26 6.97 13.89
C SER A 244 -13.26 7.32 14.98
N THR A 245 -14.30 6.50 15.13
CA THR A 245 -15.32 6.73 16.15
C THR A 245 -14.75 6.68 17.55
N VAL A 246 -13.91 5.68 17.86
CA VAL A 246 -13.22 5.63 19.15
C VAL A 246 -12.42 6.91 19.38
N ASN A 247 -11.69 7.36 18.37
CA ASN A 247 -10.88 8.57 18.43
C ASN A 247 -11.72 9.84 18.60
N ALA A 248 -12.82 9.97 17.85
CA ALA A 248 -13.75 11.09 17.90
C ALA A 248 -14.51 11.16 19.23
N LEU A 249 -14.83 10.03 19.84
CA LEU A 249 -15.53 10.00 21.13
C LEU A 249 -14.58 10.16 22.33
N THR A 250 -13.25 10.05 22.13
CA THR A 250 -12.27 10.08 23.22
C THR A 250 -11.25 11.20 23.05
N LEU A 251 -10.37 11.09 22.06
CA LEU A 251 -9.26 12.02 21.85
C LEU A 251 -9.75 13.40 21.39
N SER A 252 -10.70 13.46 20.45
CA SER A 252 -11.19 14.74 19.90
C SER A 252 -11.80 15.67 20.96
N PRO A 253 -12.73 15.25 21.84
CA PRO A 253 -13.25 16.13 22.88
C PRO A 253 -12.20 16.45 23.95
N ALA A 254 -11.29 15.52 24.26
CA ALA A 254 -10.22 15.75 25.22
C ALA A 254 -9.21 16.81 24.74
N LEU A 255 -8.77 16.70 23.49
CA LEU A 255 -7.91 17.71 22.85
C LEU A 255 -8.66 19.03 22.72
N SER A 256 -9.95 18.99 22.38
CA SER A 256 -10.74 20.21 22.22
C SER A 256 -10.88 20.96 23.54
N ALA A 257 -11.14 20.25 24.65
CA ALA A 257 -11.24 20.84 25.98
C ALA A 257 -9.93 21.49 26.46
N VAL A 258 -8.77 21.02 25.97
CA VAL A 258 -7.44 21.54 26.34
C VAL A 258 -6.96 22.66 25.42
N LEU A 259 -7.24 22.56 24.12
CA LEU A 259 -6.68 23.45 23.10
C LEU A 259 -7.57 24.65 22.76
N LEU A 260 -8.90 24.49 22.78
CA LEU A 260 -9.82 25.57 22.43
C LEU A 260 -9.89 26.59 23.57
N LYS A 261 -10.04 27.87 23.21
CA LYS A 261 -10.15 28.97 24.16
C LYS A 261 -11.48 29.71 24.01
N PRO A 262 -12.01 30.32 25.09
CA PRO A 262 -13.16 31.21 25.00
C PRO A 262 -12.93 32.34 24.00
N HIS A 263 -13.98 32.69 23.26
CA HIS A 263 -13.98 33.84 22.37
C HIS A 263 -14.22 35.12 23.18
N ASP A 264 -13.17 35.64 23.82
CA ASP A 264 -13.21 37.01 24.35
C ASP A 264 -12.94 37.99 23.19
N ASP A 265 -13.72 39.07 23.10
CA ASP A 265 -13.56 40.18 22.13
C ASP A 265 -12.16 40.83 22.14
N LYS A 266 -11.34 40.52 23.15
CA LYS A 266 -9.96 41.00 23.31
C LYS A 266 -8.89 40.00 22.85
N THR A 267 -9.27 38.81 22.40
CA THR A 267 -8.31 37.77 21.98
C THR A 267 -7.83 38.09 20.57
N ARG A 268 -6.55 38.45 20.42
CA ARG A 268 -5.91 38.68 19.11
C ARG A 268 -6.20 37.49 18.19
N ARG A 269 -6.91 37.72 17.08
CA ARG A 269 -7.13 36.72 16.02
C ARG A 269 -5.79 36.07 15.64
N ASP A 270 -5.75 34.75 15.55
CA ASP A 270 -4.54 34.01 15.21
C ASP A 270 -4.02 34.44 13.83
N TRP A 271 -2.70 34.33 13.61
CA TRP A 271 -2.06 34.79 12.36
C TRP A 271 -2.66 34.10 11.13
N LEU A 272 -3.00 32.81 11.26
CA LEU A 272 -3.66 32.01 10.24
C LEU A 272 -5.07 32.54 9.92
N THR A 273 -5.86 32.85 10.95
CA THR A 273 -7.19 33.46 10.80
C THR A 273 -7.12 34.81 10.07
N ARG A 274 -6.09 35.64 10.33
CA ARG A 274 -5.92 36.92 9.63
C ARG A 274 -5.57 36.74 8.15
N VAL A 275 -4.77 35.74 7.82
CA VAL A 275 -4.42 35.41 6.43
C VAL A 275 -5.65 34.90 5.69
N ILE A 276 -6.43 34.00 6.31
CA ILE A 276 -7.67 33.46 5.75
C ILE A 276 -8.71 34.58 5.55
N ASP A 277 -8.94 35.44 6.55
CA ASP A 277 -9.85 36.59 6.43
C ASP A 277 -9.40 37.55 5.32
N GLY A 278 -8.09 37.75 5.14
CA GLY A 278 -7.53 38.62 4.11
C GLY A 278 -7.69 38.05 2.69
N MET A 279 -7.54 36.73 2.51
CA MET A 279 -7.61 36.08 1.19
C MET A 279 -9.02 35.66 0.80
N PHE A 280 -9.82 35.17 1.76
CA PHE A 280 -11.11 34.53 1.52
C PHE A 280 -12.28 35.21 2.27
N GLY A 281 -12.04 36.29 3.02
CA GLY A 281 -13.09 36.97 3.78
C GLY A 281 -14.23 37.57 2.94
N TRP A 282 -14.05 37.72 1.62
CA TRP A 282 -15.15 38.05 0.69
C TRP A 282 -16.12 36.88 0.49
N LEU A 283 -15.63 35.64 0.44
CA LEU A 283 -16.44 34.43 0.30
C LEU A 283 -17.24 34.14 1.57
N PHE A 284 -16.61 34.33 2.74
CA PHE A 284 -17.21 34.05 4.04
C PHE A 284 -18.24 35.09 4.51
N ARG A 285 -18.36 36.26 3.86
CA ARG A 285 -19.43 37.23 4.19
C ARG A 285 -20.81 36.81 3.68
N GLY A 286 -20.87 35.81 2.81
CA GLY A 286 -22.11 35.29 2.24
C GLY A 286 -22.69 34.05 2.95
N PHE A 287 -21.99 33.51 3.94
CA PHE A 287 -22.38 32.34 4.74
C PHE A 287 -22.59 32.70 6.21
#